data_AF-A0A6P3WRT4-F1
#
_entry.id   AF-A0A6P3WRT4-F1
#
_cell.length_a   1.000
_cell.length_b   1.000
_cell.length_c   1.000
_cell.angle_alpha   90.00
_cell.angle_beta   90.00
_cell.angle_gamma   90.00
#
_symmetry.space_group_name_H-M   'P 1'
#
loop_
_entity.id
_entity.type
_entity.pdbx_description
1 polymer ?
#
loop_
_entity_poly.entity_id
_entity_poly.type
_entity_poly.pdbx_seq_one_letter_code
_entity_poly.pdbx_strand_id
1 'polypeptide(L)'
;MPPKRTAKTKADSSKAKSEKKTDVKETSRKKRENDASGEPAPKKAKTEPKESKKANSETKSVATKKAKDEPKQMQNKTDTNLDEIDFECMKSNKEGKKYNLKICTWNVSGIRAVIKKNGINYIVREDADIVALQETKCDKDKLPDDVKLSGYHHYFLDSKKSGYCGVALFCKEKPISVKYGLSNSDFDSEGRIITAEFPEFFMVNVYVPNAGQKLVTLPKRLEWNKIFKKHIDDLDQKKPVIICGDMNVAHQEIDLKNPKTNTKNAGFTKEERDGMTDFLAGGFVDTFRALYPDMEGAYTFWSYLSNARNKDVGWRLDYFLVSERVKNKVCDNIIRKQVYGSDHCPVILYANL
;
A
#
# COMPACT_ATOMS: atom_id res chain seq x y z
N MET A 1 35.43 44.89 -39.55
CA MET A 1 35.36 44.09 -40.81
C MET A 1 34.41 42.92 -40.60
N PRO A 2 33.37 42.73 -41.43
CA PRO A 2 32.54 41.52 -41.39
C PRO A 2 32.46 40.76 -42.74
N PRO A 3 32.65 39.42 -42.74
CA PRO A 3 32.21 38.53 -43.82
C PRO A 3 31.19 37.48 -43.32
N LYS A 4 30.30 36.86 -44.12
CA LYS A 4 29.84 37.07 -45.51
C LYS A 4 28.50 36.30 -45.71
N ARG A 5 27.64 36.70 -46.66
CA ARG A 5 26.64 35.81 -47.33
C ARG A 5 27.39 35.01 -48.44
N THR A 6 27.05 33.80 -48.89
CA THR A 6 25.91 33.24 -49.69
C THR A 6 26.23 31.74 -49.96
N ALA A 7 25.40 30.79 -50.43
CA ALA A 7 24.01 30.60 -50.90
C ALA A 7 23.60 29.12 -50.58
N LYS A 8 22.37 28.57 -50.66
CA LYS A 8 21.06 28.92 -51.26
C LYS A 8 20.78 28.45 -52.72
N THR A 9 20.54 27.16 -52.94
CA THR A 9 19.95 26.57 -54.17
C THR A 9 18.48 26.10 -53.97
N LYS A 10 17.64 26.33 -54.98
CA LYS A 10 16.40 25.57 -55.31
C LYS A 10 16.73 24.66 -56.54
N ALA A 11 15.87 23.86 -57.18
CA ALA A 11 14.41 23.66 -57.23
C ALA A 11 14.12 22.22 -57.78
N ASP A 12 12.93 21.70 -58.14
CA ASP A 12 11.52 22.17 -58.10
C ASP A 12 10.53 20.96 -58.16
N SER A 13 9.21 21.22 -58.25
CA SER A 13 8.06 20.50 -58.87
C SER A 13 8.20 19.03 -59.36
N SER A 14 7.18 18.14 -59.39
CA SER A 14 5.70 18.22 -59.23
C SER A 14 5.11 16.80 -58.98
N LYS A 15 3.97 16.57 -58.29
CA LYS A 15 2.55 16.63 -58.77
C LYS A 15 2.28 15.87 -60.11
N ALA A 16 1.22 15.06 -60.29
CA ALA A 16 0.08 14.72 -59.41
C ALA A 16 -0.71 13.43 -59.83
N LYS A 17 -1.60 13.00 -58.91
CA LYS A 17 -2.87 12.20 -59.03
C LYS A 17 -3.28 11.53 -60.36
N SER A 18 -3.82 10.30 -60.25
CA SER A 18 -5.22 9.92 -60.59
C SER A 18 -5.43 8.39 -60.47
N GLU A 19 -6.62 7.83 -60.67
CA GLU A 19 -7.80 7.87 -59.79
C GLU A 19 -8.63 6.57 -60.01
N LYS A 20 -9.44 6.16 -59.02
CA LYS A 20 -10.65 5.28 -59.09
C LYS A 20 -10.78 4.20 -60.19
N LYS A 21 -11.21 3.00 -59.76
CA LYS A 21 -12.61 2.59 -60.02
C LYS A 21 -13.16 1.61 -58.98
N THR A 22 -14.49 1.61 -58.89
CA THR A 22 -15.33 0.76 -58.05
C THR A 22 -15.74 -0.50 -58.81
N ASP A 23 -16.15 -1.55 -58.09
CA ASP A 23 -17.26 -2.38 -58.59
C ASP A 23 -18.11 -2.96 -57.44
N VAL A 24 -19.33 -3.39 -57.76
CA VAL A 24 -20.37 -3.82 -56.80
C VAL A 24 -20.87 -5.21 -57.17
N LYS A 25 -21.18 -6.07 -56.18
CA LYS A 25 -22.11 -7.19 -56.40
C LYS A 25 -22.89 -7.60 -55.15
N GLU A 26 -24.22 -7.58 -55.31
CA GLU A 26 -25.23 -8.17 -54.41
C GLU A 26 -25.63 -9.56 -54.94
N THR A 27 -26.67 -10.18 -54.34
CA THR A 27 -27.33 -11.50 -54.60
C THR A 27 -26.80 -12.68 -53.79
N SER A 28 -27.62 -13.62 -53.29
CA SER A 28 -29.11 -13.65 -53.17
C SER A 28 -29.60 -14.63 -52.07
N ARG A 29 -30.91 -14.64 -51.78
CA ARG A 29 -31.60 -15.51 -50.80
C ARG A 29 -32.14 -16.83 -51.40
N LYS A 30 -32.08 -17.92 -50.64
CA LYS A 30 -33.09 -19.03 -50.49
C LYS A 30 -32.57 -19.98 -49.39
N LYS A 31 -33.29 -20.45 -48.36
CA LYS A 31 -34.73 -20.70 -48.04
C LYS A 31 -35.25 -22.09 -48.42
N ARG A 32 -35.26 -22.98 -47.41
CA ARG A 32 -36.17 -24.11 -47.08
C ARG A 32 -35.79 -24.52 -45.64
N GLU A 33 -36.63 -24.70 -44.61
CA GLU A 33 -38.03 -25.18 -44.48
C GLU A 33 -38.19 -26.68 -44.78
N ASN A 34 -38.32 -27.47 -43.72
CA ASN A 34 -39.62 -27.92 -43.16
C ASN A 34 -39.53 -27.75 -41.61
N ASP A 35 -40.55 -27.45 -40.80
CA ASP A 35 -41.96 -27.89 -40.71
C ASP A 35 -42.15 -29.34 -40.20
N ALA A 36 -43.10 -29.65 -39.29
CA ALA A 36 -43.98 -28.80 -38.47
C ALA A 36 -44.63 -29.60 -37.30
N SER A 37 -45.55 -28.94 -36.57
CA SER A 37 -46.52 -29.45 -35.56
C SER A 37 -46.00 -29.75 -34.13
N GLY A 38 -46.75 -29.45 -33.06
CA GLY A 38 -48.12 -28.90 -32.99
C GLY A 38 -48.47 -28.14 -31.70
N GLU A 39 -49.55 -27.36 -31.78
CA GLU A 39 -50.02 -26.28 -30.87
C GLU A 39 -50.74 -26.71 -29.55
N PRO A 40 -51.16 -25.78 -28.64
CA PRO A 40 -51.11 -26.03 -27.20
C PRO A 40 -52.43 -25.95 -26.38
N ALA A 41 -52.32 -26.36 -25.10
CA ALA A 41 -53.02 -25.86 -23.88
C ALA A 41 -54.57 -25.89 -23.78
N PRO A 42 -55.10 -26.15 -22.56
CA PRO A 42 -55.81 -25.07 -21.86
C PRO A 42 -55.57 -25.00 -20.32
N LYS A 43 -56.40 -24.20 -19.61
CA LYS A 43 -56.17 -23.61 -18.27
C LYS A 43 -57.07 -24.18 -17.15
N LYS A 44 -56.83 -23.70 -15.91
CA LYS A 44 -57.65 -23.69 -14.66
C LYS A 44 -57.17 -24.71 -13.59
N ALA A 45 -57.40 -24.52 -12.29
CA ALA A 45 -58.31 -23.56 -11.60
C ALA A 45 -57.71 -22.89 -10.34
N LYS A 46 -58.45 -21.89 -9.80
CA LYS A 46 -58.28 -21.34 -8.43
C LYS A 46 -59.24 -22.02 -7.46
N THR A 47 -58.91 -22.04 -6.17
CA THR A 47 -59.91 -22.06 -5.08
C THR A 47 -59.41 -21.32 -3.84
N GLU A 48 -60.28 -20.48 -3.27
CA GLU A 48 -60.14 -19.82 -1.95
C GLU A 48 -61.30 -20.32 -1.04
N PRO A 49 -61.62 -19.69 0.10
CA PRO A 49 -60.94 -19.83 1.39
C PRO A 49 -61.85 -20.51 2.45
N LYS A 50 -61.42 -20.57 3.73
CA LYS A 50 -62.33 -20.78 4.88
C LYS A 50 -62.00 -19.85 6.05
N GLU A 51 -63.04 -19.28 6.63
CA GLU A 51 -63.00 -18.39 7.80
C GLU A 51 -63.37 -19.09 9.11
N SER A 52 -63.18 -18.35 10.22
CA SER A 52 -63.73 -18.59 11.56
C SER A 52 -63.07 -19.73 12.37
N LYS A 53 -63.03 -19.67 13.70
CA LYS A 53 -63.75 -18.78 14.65
C LYS A 53 -62.80 -18.09 15.64
N LYS A 54 -63.23 -16.92 16.15
CA LYS A 54 -62.72 -16.38 17.42
C LYS A 54 -63.30 -17.19 18.59
N ALA A 55 -62.49 -17.44 19.61
CA ALA A 55 -62.92 -17.65 20.98
C ALA A 55 -61.97 -16.86 21.89
N ASN A 56 -62.49 -16.18 22.91
CA ASN A 56 -61.71 -15.32 23.79
C ASN A 56 -61.67 -15.92 25.20
N SER A 57 -60.48 -16.10 25.75
CA SER A 57 -60.29 -16.54 27.15
C SER A 57 -58.99 -15.95 27.68
N GLU A 58 -59.10 -15.00 28.61
CA GLU A 58 -57.94 -14.38 29.25
C GLU A 58 -57.35 -15.32 30.31
N THR A 59 -56.06 -15.61 30.23
CA THR A 59 -55.27 -16.06 31.38
C THR A 59 -53.88 -15.43 31.32
N LYS A 60 -53.53 -14.64 32.34
CA LYS A 60 -52.27 -13.90 32.40
C LYS A 60 -51.11 -14.84 32.78
N SER A 61 -50.34 -15.29 31.80
CA SER A 61 -49.01 -15.88 32.03
C SER A 61 -47.93 -14.80 31.85
N VAL A 62 -47.16 -14.53 32.91
CA VAL A 62 -46.07 -13.54 32.88
C VAL A 62 -44.84 -14.16 32.21
N ALA A 63 -44.80 -14.09 30.88
CA ALA A 63 -43.64 -14.49 30.10
C ALA A 63 -42.51 -13.45 30.25
N THR A 64 -41.51 -13.77 31.07
CA THR A 64 -40.27 -12.97 31.16
C THR A 64 -39.56 -12.97 29.82
N LYS A 65 -39.62 -11.84 29.11
CA LYS A 65 -38.82 -11.61 27.90
C LYS A 65 -37.34 -11.67 28.29
N LYS A 66 -36.65 -12.77 27.99
CA LYS A 66 -35.19 -12.72 27.83
C LYS A 66 -34.89 -11.63 26.80
N ALA A 67 -34.06 -10.66 27.18
CA ALA A 67 -33.48 -9.77 26.19
C ALA A 67 -32.75 -10.63 25.15
N LYS A 68 -32.92 -10.31 23.86
CA LYS A 68 -31.93 -10.74 22.89
C LYS A 68 -30.71 -9.86 23.17
N ASP A 69 -29.59 -10.47 23.53
CA ASP A 69 -28.31 -9.77 23.46
C ASP A 69 -28.15 -9.25 22.04
N GLU A 70 -28.07 -7.93 21.90
CA GLU A 70 -27.63 -7.34 20.64
C GLU A 70 -26.21 -7.85 20.36
N PRO A 71 -25.88 -8.23 19.11
CA PRO A 71 -24.56 -8.75 18.81
C PRO A 71 -23.53 -7.64 19.05
N LYS A 72 -22.85 -7.69 20.20
CA LYS A 72 -21.84 -6.71 20.62
C LYS A 72 -20.87 -6.48 19.47
N GLN A 73 -21.00 -5.33 18.82
CA GLN A 73 -20.15 -4.92 17.72
C GLN A 73 -18.75 -4.70 18.30
N MET A 74 -17.90 -5.72 18.22
CA MET A 74 -16.54 -5.68 18.77
C MET A 74 -15.74 -4.57 18.08
N GLN A 75 -15.71 -3.41 18.72
CA GLN A 75 -14.80 -2.34 18.35
C GLN A 75 -13.38 -2.84 18.59
N ASN A 76 -12.49 -2.58 17.63
CA ASN A 76 -11.06 -2.83 17.84
C ASN A 76 -10.57 -1.96 19.00
N LYS A 77 -9.63 -2.46 19.83
CA LYS A 77 -8.84 -1.59 20.72
C LYS A 77 -8.24 -0.49 19.85
N THR A 78 -8.62 0.77 20.07
CA THR A 78 -8.11 1.92 19.31
C THR A 78 -6.87 2.53 19.95
N ASP A 79 -6.65 2.21 21.22
CA ASP A 79 -5.80 2.98 22.11
C ASP A 79 -4.55 2.17 22.46
N THR A 80 -3.39 2.76 22.21
CA THR A 80 -2.09 2.19 22.56
C THR A 80 -1.81 2.45 24.04
N ASN A 81 -1.57 1.39 24.83
CA ASN A 81 -0.91 1.57 26.11
C ASN A 81 0.60 1.72 25.85
N LEU A 82 1.15 2.91 26.10
CA LEU A 82 2.57 3.21 25.83
C LEU A 82 3.50 2.65 26.90
N ASP A 83 2.97 2.26 28.07
CA ASP A 83 3.76 1.67 29.15
C ASP A 83 3.80 0.13 29.07
N GLU A 84 3.08 -0.46 28.10
CA GLU A 84 3.23 -1.86 27.62
C GLU A 84 4.32 -2.00 26.53
N ILE A 85 5.10 -0.95 26.24
CA ILE A 85 6.07 -0.92 25.14
C ILE A 85 7.50 -0.76 25.65
N ASP A 86 8.33 -1.77 25.40
CA ASP A 86 9.79 -1.64 25.50
C ASP A 86 10.33 -0.80 24.32
N PHE A 87 10.80 0.41 24.61
CA PHE A 87 11.33 1.35 23.61
C PHE A 87 12.83 1.20 23.36
N GLU A 88 13.53 0.34 24.10
CA GLU A 88 14.97 0.13 23.98
C GLU A 88 15.34 -0.88 22.88
N CYS A 89 16.64 -1.04 22.65
CA CYS A 89 17.18 -2.10 21.82
C CYS A 89 18.49 -2.63 22.43
N MET A 90 18.42 -3.85 22.97
CA MET A 90 19.52 -4.49 23.67
C MET A 90 20.49 -5.24 22.74
N LYS A 91 20.21 -5.29 21.43
CA LYS A 91 21.04 -6.00 20.46
C LYS A 91 22.14 -5.12 19.89
N SER A 92 23.31 -5.71 19.74
CA SER A 92 24.36 -5.24 18.84
C SER A 92 24.16 -5.78 17.42
N ASN A 93 24.77 -5.12 16.44
CA ASN A 93 24.91 -5.65 15.08
C ASN A 93 25.94 -6.80 15.01
N LYS A 94 26.17 -7.33 13.80
CA LYS A 94 27.14 -8.42 13.56
C LYS A 94 28.62 -8.02 13.76
N GLU A 95 28.90 -6.74 13.99
CA GLU A 95 30.22 -6.21 14.38
C GLU A 95 30.35 -6.02 15.90
N GLY A 96 29.34 -6.43 16.69
CA GLY A 96 29.30 -6.24 18.15
C GLY A 96 28.91 -4.83 18.60
N LYS A 97 28.61 -3.91 17.68
CA LYS A 97 28.30 -2.50 17.99
C LYS A 97 26.81 -2.29 18.28
N LYS A 98 26.52 -1.48 19.31
CA LYS A 98 25.17 -0.93 19.56
C LYS A 98 24.75 0.02 18.44
N TYR A 99 23.44 0.23 18.29
CA TYR A 99 22.91 1.16 17.30
C TYR A 99 23.37 2.61 17.56
N ASN A 100 23.49 3.40 16.49
CA ASN A 100 23.61 4.86 16.52
C ASN A 100 22.49 5.56 15.72
N LEU A 101 21.62 4.78 15.06
CA LEU A 101 20.54 5.25 14.22
C LEU A 101 19.29 4.40 14.49
N LYS A 102 18.19 5.08 14.82
CA LYS A 102 16.85 4.51 15.00
C LYS A 102 15.90 5.08 13.94
N ILE A 103 15.21 4.22 13.20
CA ILE A 103 14.26 4.63 12.15
C ILE A 103 12.90 4.00 12.41
N CYS A 104 11.83 4.79 12.41
CA CYS A 104 10.46 4.33 12.48
C CYS A 104 9.79 4.47 11.10
N THR A 105 9.06 3.46 10.64
CA THR A 105 8.16 3.56 9.49
C THR A 105 6.74 3.14 9.86
N TRP A 106 5.71 3.84 9.35
CA TRP A 106 4.31 3.54 9.66
C TRP A 106 3.34 4.08 8.59
N ASN A 107 2.61 3.18 7.91
CA ASN A 107 1.43 3.59 7.14
C ASN A 107 0.33 4.05 8.13
N VAL A 108 0.09 5.36 8.21
CA VAL A 108 -0.86 5.95 9.16
C VAL A 108 -2.31 5.88 8.67
N SER A 109 -2.54 5.49 7.42
CA SER A 109 -3.87 5.37 6.81
C SER A 109 -4.75 6.64 6.94
N GLY A 110 -4.12 7.79 7.19
CA GLY A 110 -4.71 9.12 7.36
C GLY A 110 -4.16 9.83 8.61
N ILE A 111 -3.24 10.78 8.43
CA ILE A 111 -2.50 11.42 9.54
C ILE A 111 -3.42 12.08 10.58
N ARG A 112 -4.50 12.75 10.12
CA ARG A 112 -5.54 13.34 11.00
C ARG A 112 -6.33 12.32 11.81
N ALA A 113 -6.41 11.06 11.38
CA ALA A 113 -7.05 9.99 12.14
C ALA A 113 -6.12 9.41 13.20
N VAL A 114 -4.81 9.36 12.94
CA VAL A 114 -3.80 8.93 13.90
C VAL A 114 -3.54 9.96 15.00
N ILE A 115 -3.53 11.27 14.68
CA ILE A 115 -3.50 12.36 15.69
C ILE A 115 -4.65 12.19 16.69
N LYS A 116 -5.89 12.02 16.20
CA LYS A 116 -7.10 11.82 17.02
C LYS A 116 -7.10 10.53 17.86
N LYS A 117 -6.14 9.62 17.66
CA LYS A 117 -5.93 8.39 18.43
C LYS A 117 -4.62 8.42 19.22
N ASN A 118 -4.14 9.63 19.54
CA ASN A 118 -2.90 9.89 20.30
C ASN A 118 -1.61 9.32 19.67
N GLY A 119 -1.60 9.00 18.37
CA GLY A 119 -0.44 8.41 17.70
C GLY A 119 0.79 9.32 17.63
N ILE A 120 0.63 10.64 17.81
CA ILE A 120 1.75 11.57 17.98
C ILE A 120 2.50 11.27 19.28
N ASN A 121 1.80 10.94 20.38
CA ASN A 121 2.43 10.59 21.66
C ASN A 121 3.25 9.30 21.55
N TYR A 122 2.82 8.35 20.71
CA TYR A 122 3.63 7.19 20.36
C TYR A 122 4.91 7.60 19.62
N ILE A 123 4.82 8.43 18.57
CA ILE A 123 6.00 8.85 17.79
C ILE A 123 7.01 9.59 18.69
N VAL A 124 6.54 10.47 19.58
CA VAL A 124 7.38 11.19 20.56
C VAL A 124 7.99 10.26 21.61
N ARG A 125 7.32 9.18 22.02
CA ARG A 125 7.87 8.18 22.96
C ARG A 125 8.82 7.17 22.30
N GLU A 126 8.65 6.88 21.01
CA GLU A 126 9.57 6.03 20.24
C GLU A 126 10.87 6.78 19.88
N ASP A 127 10.82 8.11 19.74
CA ASP A 127 11.96 9.03 19.53
C ASP A 127 12.97 8.54 18.47
N ALA A 128 12.47 8.01 17.35
CA ALA A 128 13.32 7.59 16.24
C ALA A 128 13.95 8.81 15.55
N ASP A 129 15.23 8.74 15.20
CA ASP A 129 15.98 9.83 14.57
C ASP A 129 15.45 10.17 13.17
N ILE A 130 14.84 9.18 12.52
CA ILE A 130 14.05 9.34 11.30
C ILE A 130 12.69 8.68 11.50
N VAL A 131 11.61 9.38 11.16
CA VAL A 131 10.23 8.84 11.12
C VAL A 131 9.69 8.99 9.71
N ALA A 132 9.23 7.88 9.12
CA ALA A 132 8.65 7.82 7.77
C ALA A 132 7.18 7.40 7.85
N LEU A 133 6.27 8.26 7.40
CA LEU A 133 4.83 7.96 7.38
C LEU A 133 4.34 7.78 5.95
N GLN A 134 3.44 6.81 5.76
CA GLN A 134 2.73 6.54 4.50
C GLN A 134 1.22 6.75 4.64
N GLU A 135 0.53 6.97 3.52
CA GLU A 135 -0.88 7.35 3.44
C GLU A 135 -1.28 8.49 4.40
N THR A 136 -0.56 9.62 4.32
CA THR A 136 -0.92 10.80 5.12
C THR A 136 -2.34 11.29 4.82
N LYS A 137 -2.85 11.07 3.59
CA LYS A 137 -4.18 11.45 3.09
C LYS A 137 -4.52 12.91 3.43
N CYS A 138 -3.52 13.78 3.33
CA CYS A 138 -3.58 15.15 3.76
C CYS A 138 -2.76 16.06 2.85
N ASP A 139 -3.46 16.95 2.16
CA ASP A 139 -2.95 18.11 1.45
C ASP A 139 -2.13 18.99 2.41
N LYS A 140 -1.02 19.56 1.94
CA LYS A 140 -0.04 20.30 2.79
C LYS A 140 -0.62 21.49 3.53
N ASP A 141 -1.58 22.19 2.92
CA ASP A 141 -2.28 23.34 3.48
C ASP A 141 -3.26 22.96 4.62
N LYS A 142 -3.52 21.66 4.80
CA LYS A 142 -4.50 21.11 5.75
C LYS A 142 -3.88 20.16 6.79
N LEU A 143 -2.54 20.18 6.91
CA LEU A 143 -1.79 19.47 7.95
C LEU A 143 -1.98 20.19 9.31
N PRO A 144 -2.50 19.52 10.36
CA PRO A 144 -2.57 20.12 11.70
C PRO A 144 -1.20 20.43 12.26
N ASP A 145 -1.09 21.44 13.13
CA ASP A 145 0.19 21.80 13.75
C ASP A 145 0.78 20.67 14.62
N ASP A 146 -0.05 19.73 15.11
CA ASP A 146 0.37 18.53 15.84
C ASP A 146 1.35 17.62 15.06
N VAL A 147 1.42 17.73 13.72
CA VAL A 147 2.41 16.98 12.92
C VAL A 147 3.80 17.62 12.95
N LYS A 148 3.92 18.87 13.41
CA LYS A 148 5.16 19.65 13.41
C LYS A 148 5.99 19.32 14.65
N LEU A 149 6.41 18.06 14.75
CA LEU A 149 7.22 17.52 15.84
C LEU A 149 8.42 18.44 16.14
N SER A 150 8.54 18.91 17.37
CA SER A 150 9.67 19.75 17.78
C SER A 150 10.98 18.96 17.74
N GLY A 151 12.08 19.59 17.33
CA GLY A 151 13.38 18.92 17.17
C GLY A 151 13.54 18.12 15.87
N TYR A 152 12.55 18.12 14.98
CA TYR A 152 12.63 17.48 13.66
C TYR A 152 12.57 18.49 12.51
N HIS A 153 13.16 18.12 11.37
CA HIS A 153 12.92 18.70 10.06
C HIS A 153 11.84 17.90 9.32
N HIS A 154 10.80 18.58 8.84
CA HIS A 154 9.59 17.97 8.27
C HIS A 154 9.56 18.10 6.73
N TYR A 155 9.40 16.97 6.04
CA TYR A 155 9.32 16.89 4.58
C TYR A 155 8.02 16.18 4.18
N PHE A 156 7.17 16.85 3.41
CA PHE A 156 5.84 16.34 3.05
C PHE A 156 5.71 16.19 1.53
N LEU A 157 5.01 15.14 1.10
CA LEU A 157 4.55 14.98 -0.27
C LEU A 157 3.10 14.49 -0.28
N ASP A 158 2.24 15.30 -0.86
CA ASP A 158 0.80 15.10 -1.02
C ASP A 158 0.46 14.67 -2.45
N SER A 159 -0.73 14.09 -2.65
CA SER A 159 -1.24 13.77 -3.99
C SER A 159 -2.01 14.95 -4.59
N LYS A 160 -2.00 15.06 -5.92
CA LYS A 160 -2.92 15.94 -6.67
C LYS A 160 -4.41 15.60 -6.43
N LYS A 161 -4.71 14.39 -5.96
CA LYS A 161 -6.05 14.00 -5.49
C LYS A 161 -6.13 14.21 -3.97
N SER A 162 -6.88 15.22 -3.55
CA SER A 162 -7.09 15.52 -2.12
C SER A 162 -7.58 14.28 -1.35
N GLY A 163 -7.01 14.08 -0.15
CA GLY A 163 -7.33 12.93 0.71
C GLY A 163 -6.85 11.55 0.22
N TYR A 164 -5.95 11.48 -0.76
CA TYR A 164 -5.42 10.22 -1.32
C TYR A 164 -3.89 10.12 -1.16
N CYS A 165 -3.39 8.90 -0.90
CA CYS A 165 -1.96 8.60 -0.76
C CYS A 165 -1.22 9.60 0.16
N GLY A 166 -0.09 10.14 -0.30
CA GLY A 166 0.76 11.06 0.44
C GLY A 166 1.72 10.37 1.42
N VAL A 167 2.91 10.94 1.57
CA VAL A 167 3.98 10.49 2.47
C VAL A 167 4.57 11.66 3.25
N ALA A 168 5.14 11.39 4.42
CA ALA A 168 5.87 12.37 5.22
C ALA A 168 7.18 11.77 5.75
N LEU A 169 8.23 12.57 5.85
CA LEU A 169 9.50 12.21 6.45
C LEU A 169 9.88 13.26 7.48
N PHE A 170 10.24 12.81 8.68
CA PHE A 170 10.71 13.63 9.79
C PHE A 170 12.12 13.17 10.12
N CYS A 171 13.08 14.08 10.24
CA CYS A 171 14.46 13.76 10.56
C CYS A 171 14.97 14.69 11.66
N LYS A 172 15.55 14.18 12.75
CA LYS A 172 16.21 15.03 13.76
C LYS A 172 17.38 15.78 13.11
N GLU A 173 18.26 15.02 12.46
CA GLU A 173 19.33 15.56 11.63
C GLU A 173 18.84 15.98 10.24
N LYS A 174 19.41 17.06 9.71
CA LYS A 174 19.02 17.62 8.42
C LYS A 174 19.65 16.84 7.25
N PRO A 175 18.86 16.29 6.31
CA PRO A 175 19.39 15.72 5.07
C PRO A 175 20.18 16.74 4.24
N ILE A 176 21.23 16.25 3.56
CA ILE A 176 22.04 16.97 2.56
C ILE A 176 21.15 17.41 1.39
N SER A 177 20.31 16.49 0.90
CA SER A 177 19.38 16.72 -0.21
C SER A 177 18.07 15.95 0.01
N VAL A 178 16.97 16.42 -0.59
CA VAL A 178 15.68 15.72 -0.58
C VAL A 178 15.04 15.80 -1.97
N LYS A 179 14.78 14.63 -2.58
CA LYS A 179 14.06 14.46 -3.84
C LYS A 179 12.63 13.96 -3.56
N TYR A 180 11.67 14.59 -4.21
CA TYR A 180 10.26 14.18 -4.24
C TYR A 180 9.96 13.46 -5.55
N GLY A 181 9.26 12.32 -5.48
CA GLY A 181 8.90 11.55 -6.67
C GLY A 181 10.06 10.75 -7.31
N LEU A 182 9.74 9.99 -8.34
CA LEU A 182 10.70 9.26 -9.18
C LEU A 182 11.25 10.12 -10.33
N SER A 183 10.67 11.29 -10.59
CA SER A 183 10.83 12.07 -11.83
C SER A 183 10.08 11.47 -13.02
N ASN A 184 8.86 10.99 -12.77
CA ASN A 184 7.94 10.46 -13.77
C ASN A 184 6.51 10.99 -13.55
N SER A 185 5.94 11.65 -14.57
CA SER A 185 4.64 12.34 -14.53
C SER A 185 3.46 11.46 -14.09
N ASP A 186 3.51 10.18 -14.43
CA ASP A 186 2.35 9.28 -14.39
C ASP A 186 2.14 8.69 -12.98
N PHE A 187 3.14 8.87 -12.11
CA PHE A 187 3.17 8.37 -10.74
C PHE A 187 3.45 9.46 -9.71
N ASP A 188 4.23 10.49 -10.04
CA ASP A 188 4.57 11.57 -9.09
C ASP A 188 3.35 12.42 -8.68
N SER A 189 2.24 12.31 -9.42
CA SER A 189 0.92 12.86 -9.05
C SER A 189 0.27 12.21 -7.82
N GLU A 190 0.71 11.02 -7.42
CA GLU A 190 0.16 10.27 -6.26
C GLU A 190 0.97 10.48 -4.97
N GLY A 191 2.08 11.22 -5.00
CA GLY A 191 2.84 11.57 -3.79
C GLY A 191 3.34 10.37 -2.99
N ARG A 192 3.99 9.42 -3.68
CA ARG A 192 4.31 8.07 -3.17
C ARG A 192 5.72 7.88 -2.61
N ILE A 193 6.65 8.80 -2.83
CA ILE A 193 8.06 8.59 -2.47
C ILE A 193 8.77 9.89 -2.10
N ILE A 194 9.53 9.84 -1.00
CA ILE A 194 10.55 10.83 -0.64
C ILE A 194 11.88 10.08 -0.55
N THR A 195 12.90 10.59 -1.26
CA THR A 195 14.30 10.18 -1.08
C THR A 195 15.02 11.32 -0.35
N ALA A 196 15.67 11.03 0.77
CA ALA A 196 16.52 11.96 1.49
C ALA A 196 17.96 11.44 1.51
N GLU A 197 18.93 12.33 1.42
CA GLU A 197 20.36 12.01 1.41
C GLU A 197 21.01 12.39 2.74
N PHE A 198 21.69 11.44 3.38
CA PHE A 198 22.55 11.66 4.54
C PHE A 198 24.03 11.46 4.13
N PRO A 199 25.01 11.75 5.01
CA PRO A 199 26.43 11.53 4.69
C PRO A 199 26.70 10.09 4.23
N GLU A 200 26.31 9.10 5.04
CA GLU A 200 26.66 7.68 4.81
C GLU A 200 25.64 6.90 3.96
N PHE A 201 24.39 7.37 3.81
CA PHE A 201 23.32 6.61 3.16
C PHE A 201 22.24 7.48 2.50
N PHE A 202 21.47 6.90 1.58
CA PHE A 202 20.17 7.42 1.15
C PHE A 202 19.05 6.77 1.94
N MET A 203 18.11 7.58 2.41
CA MET A 203 16.85 7.14 3.02
C MET A 203 15.72 7.25 2.01
N VAL A 204 14.91 6.20 1.85
CA VAL A 204 13.74 6.18 0.98
C VAL A 204 12.50 5.82 1.79
N ASN A 205 11.58 6.78 1.93
CA ASN A 205 10.20 6.51 2.35
C ASN A 205 9.37 6.24 1.09
N VAL A 206 8.75 5.06 0.98
CA VAL A 206 7.92 4.67 -0.17
C VAL A 206 6.55 4.13 0.25
N TYR A 207 5.53 4.47 -0.54
CA TYR A 207 4.20 3.88 -0.53
C TYR A 207 3.88 3.29 -1.92
N VAL A 208 4.19 2.01 -2.11
CA VAL A 208 4.10 1.34 -3.42
C VAL A 208 2.63 1.16 -3.84
N PRO A 209 2.26 1.33 -5.12
CA PRO A 209 0.88 1.13 -5.57
C PRO A 209 0.32 -0.26 -5.22
N ASN A 210 -0.78 -0.31 -4.47
CA ASN A 210 -1.56 -1.53 -4.27
C ASN A 210 -2.20 -1.98 -5.62
N ALA A 211 -2.24 -3.27 -5.90
CA ALA A 211 -2.83 -3.81 -7.14
C ALA A 211 -4.37 -3.72 -7.20
N GLY A 212 -5.04 -3.41 -6.10
CA GLY A 212 -6.47 -3.12 -6.02
C GLY A 212 -7.37 -4.36 -6.00
N GLN A 213 -8.64 -4.16 -5.63
CA GLN A 213 -9.65 -5.21 -5.78
C GLN A 213 -9.75 -5.64 -7.25
N LYS A 214 -9.81 -6.95 -7.50
CA LYS A 214 -9.78 -7.55 -8.85
C LYS A 214 -8.52 -7.21 -9.67
N LEU A 215 -7.43 -6.80 -9.01
CA LEU A 215 -6.11 -6.54 -9.61
C LEU A 215 -6.09 -5.41 -10.66
N VAL A 216 -7.06 -4.48 -10.58
CA VAL A 216 -7.26 -3.40 -11.57
C VAL A 216 -6.07 -2.43 -11.72
N THR A 217 -5.21 -2.30 -10.71
CA THR A 217 -3.99 -1.48 -10.75
C THR A 217 -2.71 -2.32 -10.81
N LEU A 218 -2.78 -3.65 -10.96
CA LEU A 218 -1.59 -4.51 -11.10
C LEU A 218 -0.68 -4.08 -12.28
N PRO A 219 -1.19 -3.77 -13.50
CA PRO A 219 -0.32 -3.28 -14.58
C PRO A 219 0.42 -1.98 -14.22
N LYS A 220 -0.25 -1.05 -13.51
CA LYS A 220 0.37 0.19 -13.01
C LYS A 220 1.43 -0.10 -11.95
N ARG A 221 1.17 -1.05 -11.03
CA ARG A 221 2.14 -1.50 -10.01
C ARG A 221 3.39 -2.11 -10.66
N LEU A 222 3.23 -2.98 -11.66
CA LEU A 222 4.36 -3.62 -12.34
C LEU A 222 5.23 -2.63 -13.13
N GLU A 223 4.65 -1.58 -13.71
CA GLU A 223 5.44 -0.51 -14.35
C GLU A 223 6.15 0.38 -13.31
N TRP A 224 5.46 0.76 -12.22
CA TRP A 224 6.09 1.47 -11.09
C TRP A 224 7.29 0.70 -10.56
N ASN A 225 7.19 -0.62 -10.39
CA ASN A 225 8.26 -1.45 -9.85
C ASN A 225 9.56 -1.36 -10.69
N LYS A 226 9.48 -1.26 -12.03
CA LYS A 226 10.65 -1.09 -12.90
C LYS A 226 11.33 0.27 -12.66
N ILE A 227 10.53 1.34 -12.64
CA ILE A 227 11.01 2.72 -12.49
C ILE A 227 11.58 2.91 -11.08
N PHE A 228 10.91 2.35 -10.07
CA PHE A 228 11.35 2.32 -8.69
C PHE A 228 12.66 1.56 -8.54
N LYS A 229 12.77 0.32 -9.06
CA LYS A 229 14.04 -0.43 -9.02
C LYS A 229 15.18 0.35 -9.67
N LYS A 230 14.98 0.93 -10.87
CA LYS A 230 16.03 1.75 -11.50
C LYS A 230 16.43 2.95 -10.64
N HIS A 231 15.48 3.69 -10.07
CA HIS A 231 15.79 4.83 -9.18
C HIS A 231 16.58 4.37 -7.94
N ILE A 232 16.28 3.21 -7.37
CA ILE A 232 17.07 2.61 -6.28
C ILE A 232 18.47 2.18 -6.75
N ASP A 233 18.59 1.50 -7.89
CA ASP A 233 19.86 1.07 -8.47
C ASP A 233 20.79 2.28 -8.76
N ASP A 234 20.22 3.40 -9.21
CA ASP A 234 20.92 4.67 -9.48
C ASP A 234 21.32 5.45 -8.21
N LEU A 235 20.75 5.13 -7.04
CA LEU A 235 21.17 5.62 -5.73
C LEU A 235 22.25 4.71 -5.13
N ASP A 236 22.07 3.39 -5.22
CA ASP A 236 22.99 2.43 -4.62
C ASP A 236 24.38 2.41 -5.26
N GLN A 237 24.49 2.84 -6.52
CA GLN A 237 25.80 3.14 -7.16
C GLN A 237 26.62 4.23 -6.44
N LYS A 238 26.02 5.01 -5.53
CA LYS A 238 26.66 6.18 -4.89
C LYS A 238 26.85 6.01 -3.39
N LYS A 239 25.82 5.55 -2.67
CA LYS A 239 25.82 5.29 -1.22
C LYS A 239 24.87 4.13 -0.90
N PRO A 240 25.05 3.40 0.21
CA PRO A 240 24.03 2.49 0.74
C PRO A 240 22.63 3.13 0.78
N VAL A 241 21.60 2.34 0.54
CA VAL A 241 20.20 2.78 0.56
C VAL A 241 19.46 2.01 1.65
N ILE A 242 18.73 2.75 2.49
CA ILE A 242 17.71 2.22 3.39
C ILE A 242 16.35 2.58 2.80
N ILE A 243 15.53 1.58 2.54
CA ILE A 243 14.18 1.72 2.02
C ILE A 243 13.21 1.29 3.12
N CYS A 244 12.20 2.11 3.38
CA CYS A 244 11.16 1.79 4.35
C CYS A 244 9.76 2.17 3.88
N GLY A 245 8.76 1.53 4.49
CA GLY A 245 7.35 1.80 4.26
C GLY A 245 6.62 0.62 3.65
N ASP A 246 5.40 0.90 3.22
CA ASP A 246 4.45 -0.08 2.72
C ASP A 246 4.74 -0.43 1.25
N MET A 247 5.30 -1.62 1.06
CA MET A 247 5.61 -2.23 -0.23
C MET A 247 4.37 -2.84 -0.89
N ASN A 248 3.24 -2.92 -0.18
CA ASN A 248 2.00 -3.54 -0.62
C ASN A 248 2.21 -4.97 -1.18
N VAL A 249 3.04 -5.78 -0.51
CA VAL A 249 3.24 -7.21 -0.78
C VAL A 249 3.68 -7.95 0.48
N ALA A 250 3.10 -9.11 0.74
CA ALA A 250 3.67 -10.13 1.64
C ALA A 250 4.54 -11.06 0.79
N HIS A 251 5.85 -11.14 1.05
CA HIS A 251 6.79 -11.80 0.14
C HIS A 251 6.63 -13.32 0.11
N GLN A 252 6.53 -13.95 1.28
CA GLN A 252 6.51 -15.41 1.44
C GLN A 252 5.20 -15.91 2.08
N GLU A 253 4.92 -17.22 2.02
CA GLU A 253 3.71 -17.79 2.67
C GLU A 253 3.66 -17.54 4.19
N ILE A 254 4.81 -17.35 4.85
CA ILE A 254 4.95 -16.99 6.27
C ILE A 254 4.57 -15.52 6.58
N ASP A 255 4.49 -14.67 5.55
CA ASP A 255 4.26 -13.22 5.69
C ASP A 255 2.78 -12.83 5.73
N LEU A 256 1.84 -13.78 5.64
CA LEU A 256 0.40 -13.49 5.83
C LEU A 256 -0.36 -14.68 6.43
N LYS A 257 -1.54 -14.40 6.99
CA LYS A 257 -2.46 -15.45 7.42
C LYS A 257 -3.19 -16.05 6.21
N ASN A 258 -3.30 -17.38 6.18
CA ASN A 258 -4.00 -18.15 5.14
C ASN A 258 -3.47 -17.90 3.70
N PRO A 259 -2.17 -18.12 3.41
CA PRO A 259 -1.55 -17.85 2.11
C PRO A 259 -2.29 -18.52 0.93
N LYS A 260 -2.66 -19.79 1.10
CA LYS A 260 -3.31 -20.63 0.07
C LYS A 260 -4.60 -20.03 -0.51
N THR A 261 -5.38 -19.29 0.29
CA THR A 261 -6.60 -18.61 -0.15
C THR A 261 -6.38 -17.20 -0.70
N ASN A 262 -5.18 -16.63 -0.54
CA ASN A 262 -4.86 -15.24 -0.88
C ASN A 262 -4.04 -15.07 -2.17
N THR A 263 -3.64 -16.15 -2.84
CA THR A 263 -2.79 -16.14 -4.06
C THR A 263 -3.32 -15.36 -5.27
N LYS A 264 -4.55 -14.84 -5.21
CA LYS A 264 -5.19 -14.01 -6.25
C LYS A 264 -5.63 -12.62 -5.73
N ASN A 265 -5.27 -12.29 -4.49
CA ASN A 265 -5.57 -10.99 -3.86
C ASN A 265 -4.35 -10.06 -4.01
N ALA A 266 -4.62 -8.75 -4.13
CA ALA A 266 -3.57 -7.74 -4.10
C ALA A 266 -2.78 -7.80 -2.79
N GLY A 267 -1.46 -7.67 -2.90
CA GLY A 267 -0.52 -7.93 -1.83
C GLY A 267 0.00 -9.37 -1.75
N PHE A 268 -0.51 -10.31 -2.56
CA PHE A 268 -0.03 -11.70 -2.58
C PHE A 268 -0.19 -12.42 -3.94
N THR A 269 -0.31 -11.70 -5.07
CA THR A 269 -0.28 -12.39 -6.38
C THR A 269 1.11 -12.94 -6.69
N LYS A 270 1.24 -13.78 -7.73
CA LYS A 270 2.56 -14.32 -8.12
C LYS A 270 3.48 -13.19 -8.57
N GLU A 271 2.98 -12.30 -9.41
CA GLU A 271 3.70 -11.18 -10.02
C GLU A 271 4.23 -10.18 -8.97
N GLU A 272 3.48 -9.97 -7.88
CA GLU A 272 3.89 -9.09 -6.78
C GLU A 272 5.05 -9.70 -5.96
N ARG A 273 5.02 -11.02 -5.73
CA ARG A 273 6.05 -11.75 -4.98
C ARG A 273 7.29 -12.05 -5.82
N ASP A 274 7.11 -12.34 -7.10
CA ASP A 274 8.19 -12.44 -8.09
C ASP A 274 8.96 -11.11 -8.13
N GLY A 275 8.26 -9.98 -8.31
CA GLY A 275 8.89 -8.66 -8.35
C GLY A 275 9.60 -8.26 -7.05
N MET A 276 9.15 -8.74 -5.89
CA MET A 276 9.88 -8.59 -4.62
C MET A 276 11.13 -9.48 -4.56
N THR A 277 11.06 -10.69 -5.12
CA THR A 277 12.21 -11.60 -5.23
C THR A 277 13.29 -11.04 -6.15
N ASP A 278 12.90 -10.53 -7.33
CA ASP A 278 13.79 -9.87 -8.29
C ASP A 278 14.43 -8.59 -7.72
N PHE A 279 13.69 -7.87 -6.88
CA PHE A 279 14.19 -6.68 -6.19
C PHE A 279 15.28 -7.02 -5.17
N LEU A 280 15.05 -8.02 -4.31
CA LEU A 280 16.03 -8.49 -3.32
C LEU A 280 17.26 -9.12 -4.00
N ALA A 281 17.05 -9.93 -5.03
CA ALA A 281 18.13 -10.48 -5.86
C ALA A 281 18.98 -9.38 -6.55
N GLY A 282 18.46 -8.17 -6.68
CA GLY A 282 19.17 -6.98 -7.13
C GLY A 282 20.20 -6.40 -6.15
N GLY A 283 20.45 -7.05 -5.00
CA GLY A 283 21.43 -6.60 -4.00
C GLY A 283 20.82 -5.99 -2.74
N PHE A 284 19.58 -6.36 -2.40
CA PHE A 284 18.84 -5.82 -1.26
C PHE A 284 18.40 -6.92 -0.29
N VAL A 285 18.41 -6.58 1.01
CA VAL A 285 18.11 -7.49 2.11
C VAL A 285 16.88 -7.03 2.86
N ASP A 286 15.87 -7.90 2.96
CA ASP A 286 14.80 -7.79 3.94
C ASP A 286 15.39 -7.98 5.33
N THR A 287 15.58 -6.88 6.04
CA THR A 287 16.25 -6.89 7.36
C THR A 287 15.47 -7.68 8.41
N PHE A 288 14.15 -7.78 8.30
CA PHE A 288 13.36 -8.55 9.23
C PHE A 288 13.61 -10.05 9.02
N ARG A 289 13.50 -10.55 7.79
CA ARG A 289 13.75 -11.98 7.48
C ARG A 289 15.23 -12.37 7.58
N ALA A 290 16.16 -11.42 7.48
CA ALA A 290 17.59 -11.66 7.75
C ALA A 290 17.95 -11.81 9.24
N LEU A 291 17.07 -11.36 10.15
CA LEU A 291 17.19 -11.51 11.60
C LEU A 291 16.27 -12.61 12.15
N TYR A 292 15.09 -12.77 11.55
CA TYR A 292 13.99 -13.64 12.00
C TYR A 292 13.41 -14.45 10.82
N PRO A 293 14.21 -15.32 10.18
CA PRO A 293 13.77 -16.06 8.99
C PRO A 293 12.46 -16.80 9.22
N ASP A 294 12.39 -17.59 10.29
CA ASP A 294 11.28 -18.52 10.57
C ASP A 294 10.18 -17.96 11.48
N MET A 295 10.17 -16.65 11.77
CA MET A 295 9.16 -16.07 12.66
C MET A 295 7.78 -15.96 11.99
N GLU A 296 6.85 -16.81 12.40
CA GLU A 296 5.42 -16.69 12.07
C GLU A 296 4.75 -15.53 12.83
N GLY A 297 3.59 -15.06 12.34
CA GLY A 297 2.79 -14.02 13.02
C GLY A 297 3.41 -12.61 13.00
N ALA A 298 4.49 -12.42 12.24
CA ALA A 298 5.21 -11.15 12.07
C ALA A 298 4.47 -10.16 11.15
N TYR A 299 3.18 -9.94 11.40
CA TYR A 299 2.32 -9.11 10.55
C TYR A 299 2.42 -7.63 10.91
N THR A 300 2.25 -6.75 9.92
CA THR A 300 2.27 -5.28 10.08
C THR A 300 0.93 -4.63 9.73
N PHE A 301 0.08 -5.30 8.94
CA PHE A 301 -1.24 -4.86 8.50
C PHE A 301 -2.33 -5.86 8.90
N TRP A 302 -3.48 -5.35 9.35
CA TRP A 302 -4.70 -6.14 9.57
C TRP A 302 -5.92 -5.34 9.11
N SER A 303 -6.70 -5.90 8.19
CA SER A 303 -7.91 -5.25 7.67
C SER A 303 -8.92 -4.91 8.77
N TYR A 304 -9.58 -3.76 8.67
CA TYR A 304 -10.74 -3.42 9.50
C TYR A 304 -11.92 -4.41 9.36
N LEU A 305 -11.97 -5.19 8.26
CA LEU A 305 -13.00 -6.20 8.03
C LEU A 305 -12.86 -7.39 8.98
N SER A 306 -14.00 -8.01 9.31
CA SER A 306 -14.07 -9.30 10.02
C SER A 306 -13.35 -9.37 11.39
N ASN A 307 -13.02 -8.22 11.99
CA ASN A 307 -12.22 -8.11 13.22
C ASN A 307 -10.84 -8.80 13.09
N ALA A 308 -10.11 -8.53 12.00
CA ALA A 308 -8.88 -9.25 11.66
C ALA A 308 -7.75 -9.03 12.69
N ARG A 309 -7.59 -7.82 13.25
CA ARG A 309 -6.49 -7.48 14.17
C ARG A 309 -6.59 -8.23 15.50
N ASN A 310 -7.77 -8.33 16.10
CA ASN A 310 -7.95 -9.11 17.34
C ASN A 310 -7.93 -10.64 17.12
N LYS A 311 -7.96 -11.10 15.86
CA LYS A 311 -7.84 -12.52 15.47
C LYS A 311 -6.45 -12.89 14.93
N ASP A 312 -5.53 -11.93 14.90
CA ASP A 312 -4.22 -11.98 14.26
C ASP A 312 -4.25 -12.55 12.82
N VAL A 313 -5.24 -12.11 12.03
CA VAL A 313 -5.37 -12.43 10.60
C VAL A 313 -4.68 -11.31 9.79
N GLY A 314 -3.37 -11.22 9.93
CA GLY A 314 -2.55 -10.12 9.38
C GLY A 314 -1.72 -10.48 8.15
N TRP A 315 -1.03 -9.47 7.63
CA TRP A 315 -0.10 -9.50 6.51
C TRP A 315 1.12 -8.62 6.86
N ARG A 316 2.32 -8.98 6.40
CA ARG A 316 3.54 -8.15 6.50
C ARG A 316 3.72 -7.38 5.20
N LEU A 317 3.31 -6.11 5.20
CA LEU A 317 3.33 -5.22 4.03
C LEU A 317 4.37 -4.10 4.17
N ASP A 318 4.79 -3.81 5.40
CA ASP A 318 5.73 -2.74 5.76
C ASP A 318 7.11 -3.34 5.99
N TYR A 319 8.13 -2.76 5.35
CA TYR A 319 9.49 -3.33 5.32
C TYR A 319 10.55 -2.32 5.75
N PHE A 320 11.72 -2.85 6.12
CA PHE A 320 13.01 -2.19 5.95
C PHE A 320 13.89 -3.04 5.04
N LEU A 321 14.16 -2.54 3.83
CA LEU A 321 15.09 -3.15 2.88
C LEU A 321 16.38 -2.33 2.89
N VAL A 322 17.54 -2.99 2.99
CA VAL A 322 18.85 -2.31 2.97
C VAL A 322 19.75 -2.92 1.92
N SER A 323 20.69 -2.13 1.38
CA SER A 323 21.72 -2.65 0.48
C SER A 323 22.53 -3.77 1.16
N GLU A 324 22.80 -4.84 0.43
CA GLU A 324 23.54 -6.04 0.87
C GLU A 324 24.82 -5.69 1.66
N ARG A 325 25.58 -4.68 1.18
CA ARG A 325 26.85 -4.23 1.81
C ARG A 325 26.71 -3.60 3.21
N VAL A 326 25.50 -3.21 3.64
CA VAL A 326 25.24 -2.73 5.01
C VAL A 326 24.39 -3.67 5.86
N LYS A 327 24.03 -4.87 5.37
CA LYS A 327 23.20 -5.82 6.15
C LYS A 327 23.78 -6.19 7.52
N ASN A 328 25.12 -6.22 7.64
CA ASN A 328 25.81 -6.53 8.88
C ASN A 328 25.80 -5.37 9.90
N LYS A 329 25.39 -4.16 9.46
CA LYS A 329 25.28 -2.95 10.29
C LYS A 329 23.99 -2.89 11.10
N VAL A 330 22.96 -3.65 10.71
CA VAL A 330 21.67 -3.73 11.39
C VAL A 330 21.83 -4.42 12.75
N CYS A 331 21.26 -3.81 13.79
CA CYS A 331 21.20 -4.32 15.15
C CYS A 331 19.90 -5.10 15.41
N ASP A 332 18.75 -4.54 15.03
CA ASP A 332 17.44 -5.20 15.14
C ASP A 332 16.39 -4.60 14.19
N ASN A 333 15.29 -5.32 13.98
CA ASN A 333 14.08 -4.86 13.31
C ASN A 333 12.85 -5.29 14.14
N ILE A 334 12.09 -4.34 14.68
CA ILE A 334 11.01 -4.59 15.64
C ILE A 334 9.66 -4.13 15.09
N ILE A 335 8.69 -5.05 15.01
CA ILE A 335 7.31 -4.77 14.61
C ILE A 335 6.47 -4.42 15.85
N ARG A 336 5.95 -3.19 15.91
CA ARG A 336 5.22 -2.63 17.07
C ARG A 336 3.73 -2.99 17.04
N LYS A 337 3.40 -4.28 16.96
CA LYS A 337 2.01 -4.78 16.76
C LYS A 337 0.98 -4.33 17.81
N GLN A 338 1.43 -3.92 18.99
CA GLN A 338 0.62 -3.35 20.07
C GLN A 338 0.24 -1.87 19.88
N VAL A 339 0.83 -1.17 18.89
CA VAL A 339 0.54 0.25 18.61
C VAL A 339 -0.63 0.35 17.65
N TYR A 340 -1.74 0.88 18.17
CA TYR A 340 -2.96 1.18 17.44
C TYR A 340 -2.95 2.62 16.90
N GLY A 341 -3.91 2.91 16.02
CA GLY A 341 -4.01 4.20 15.31
C GLY A 341 -4.42 3.98 13.85
N SER A 342 -3.73 3.06 13.19
CA SER A 342 -3.95 2.64 11.80
C SER A 342 -4.34 1.14 11.74
N ASP A 343 -4.75 0.68 10.56
CA ASP A 343 -4.83 -0.74 10.19
C ASP A 343 -3.43 -1.36 10.03
N HIS A 344 -2.40 -0.54 9.84
CA HIS A 344 -1.00 -0.92 10.01
C HIS A 344 -0.50 -0.60 11.43
N CYS A 345 0.57 -1.27 11.86
CA CYS A 345 1.39 -0.87 12.99
C CYS A 345 2.76 -0.33 12.53
N PRO A 346 3.47 0.43 13.39
CA PRO A 346 4.84 0.85 13.10
C PRO A 346 5.81 -0.34 13.02
N VAL A 347 6.89 -0.13 12.28
CA VAL A 347 8.08 -1.00 12.27
C VAL A 347 9.30 -0.13 12.56
N ILE A 348 10.24 -0.64 13.36
CA ILE A 348 11.46 0.07 13.80
C ILE A 348 12.70 -0.66 13.29
N LEU A 349 13.63 0.07 12.67
CA LEU A 349 14.99 -0.40 12.37
C LEU A 349 15.97 0.23 13.36
N TYR A 350 16.86 -0.59 13.91
CA TYR A 350 18.03 -0.15 14.66
C TYR A 350 19.29 -0.53 13.87
N ALA A 351 20.19 0.43 13.65
CA ALA A 351 21.45 0.20 12.91
C ALA A 351 22.62 0.97 13.52
N ASN A 352 23.84 0.51 13.25
CA ASN A 352 25.08 1.23 13.49
C ASN A 352 25.74 1.55 12.14
N LEU A 353 25.55 2.77 11.64
CA LEU A 353 26.11 3.26 10.37
C LEU A 353 27.15 4.35 10.60
#